data_AF-X0V6I2-F1
#
_entry.id   AF-X0V6I2-F1
#
_cell.length_a   1.000
_cell.length_b   1.000
_cell.length_c   1.000
_cell.angle_alpha   90.00
_cell.angle_beta   90.00
_cell.angle_gamma   90.00
#
_symmetry.space_group_name_H-M   'P 1'
#
loop_
_entity.id
_entity.type
_entity.pdbx_description
1 polymer ?
#
loop_
_entity_poly.entity_id
_entity_poly.type
_entity_poly.pdbx_seq_one_letter_code
_entity_poly.pdbx_strand_id
1 'polypeptide(L)'
;TTAAGANTFYHPYGVWSDGKRLFVADYENHRVLIYNSIPTTNNASADVVIGHADFTSGSADPGGIGANTLDYPNAVFSDGKRLFVADRYNNRVLIYNSIPTTNNASADVVIGQANFTSNDPNQGEGVGANTFNYPSSVFSDGKRLFITDRINNRVLIYNSIPTTNNASANVVIGQPDFLSNDSGITAEKLDRPRNAVSDGKRLFISDRDNHRVLIYNSIPTENNASADVVIGQANFTSNDPNQGGNPGPNMIKDPIGILSDGKRLFIADRG
;
A
#
# COMPACT_ATOMS: atom_id res chain seq x y z
N THR A 1 -16.04 -17.67 -13.08
CA THR A 1 -14.95 -16.70 -13.26
C THR A 1 -15.05 -16.16 -14.67
N THR A 2 -15.13 -14.84 -14.85
CA THR A 2 -14.96 -14.23 -16.18
C THR A 2 -13.48 -14.28 -16.52
N ALA A 3 -13.12 -14.65 -17.75
CA ALA A 3 -11.73 -14.62 -18.20
C ALA A 3 -11.14 -13.21 -18.03
N ALA A 4 -9.85 -13.13 -17.72
CA ALA A 4 -9.15 -11.85 -17.69
C ALA A 4 -9.23 -11.19 -19.07
N GLY A 5 -9.44 -9.87 -19.06
CA GLY A 5 -9.55 -9.04 -20.26
C GLY A 5 -9.16 -7.61 -19.93
N ALA A 6 -8.97 -6.76 -20.95
CA ALA A 6 -8.53 -5.38 -20.76
C ALA A 6 -9.57 -4.50 -20.02
N ASN A 7 -10.82 -4.95 -19.95
CA ASN A 7 -11.97 -4.27 -19.38
C ASN A 7 -12.64 -5.04 -18.22
N THR A 8 -12.00 -6.12 -17.73
CA THR A 8 -12.50 -6.90 -16.60
C THR A 8 -11.52 -6.84 -15.43
N PHE A 9 -12.06 -6.92 -14.22
CA PHE A 9 -11.28 -7.02 -12.98
C PHE A 9 -11.66 -8.28 -12.22
N TYR A 10 -10.75 -8.77 -11.37
CA TYR A 10 -11.00 -9.83 -10.42
C TYR A 10 -10.48 -9.41 -9.03
N HIS A 11 -11.44 -9.06 -8.15
CA HIS A 11 -11.23 -8.46 -6.82
C HIS A 11 -10.22 -7.29 -6.80
N PRO A 12 -10.40 -6.21 -7.57
CA PRO A 12 -9.47 -5.08 -7.55
C PRO A 12 -9.41 -4.45 -6.16
N TYR A 13 -8.20 -4.25 -5.62
CA TYR A 13 -8.01 -3.78 -4.23
C TYR A 13 -7.42 -2.37 -4.14
N GLY A 14 -6.56 -1.99 -5.08
CA GLY A 14 -5.92 -0.68 -5.12
C GLY A 14 -6.38 0.13 -6.31
N VAL A 15 -6.66 1.41 -6.10
CA VAL A 15 -6.96 2.36 -7.17
C VAL A 15 -6.32 3.71 -6.88
N TRP A 16 -5.75 4.33 -7.91
CA TRP A 16 -5.20 5.68 -7.82
C TRP A 16 -5.44 6.45 -9.11
N SER A 17 -5.59 7.77 -9.00
CA SER A 17 -5.67 8.67 -10.14
C SER A 17 -4.94 9.97 -9.86
N ASP A 18 -4.23 10.47 -10.87
CA ASP A 18 -3.67 11.83 -10.88
C ASP A 18 -4.63 12.87 -11.50
N GLY A 19 -5.89 12.49 -11.72
CA GLY A 19 -6.92 13.28 -12.40
C GLY A 19 -6.82 13.26 -13.94
N LYS A 20 -5.78 12.65 -14.50
CA LYS A 20 -5.60 12.45 -15.96
C LYS A 20 -5.63 10.98 -16.33
N ARG A 21 -5.00 10.14 -15.52
CA ARG A 21 -4.85 8.69 -15.67
C ARG A 21 -5.50 7.96 -14.52
N LEU A 22 -5.84 6.70 -14.74
CA LEU A 22 -6.35 5.78 -13.72
C LEU A 22 -5.45 4.54 -13.65
N PHE A 23 -5.09 4.15 -12.44
CA PHE A 23 -4.27 2.98 -12.16
C PHE A 23 -5.07 2.04 -11.25
N VAL A 24 -5.13 0.76 -11.59
CA VAL A 24 -5.90 -0.24 -10.84
C VAL A 24 -5.02 -1.45 -10.56
N ALA A 25 -4.89 -1.82 -9.29
CA ALA A 25 -4.29 -3.08 -8.88
C ALA A 25 -5.38 -4.16 -8.91
N ASP A 26 -5.33 -5.00 -9.95
CA ASP A 26 -6.27 -6.06 -10.25
C ASP A 26 -5.79 -7.34 -9.57
N TYR A 27 -6.07 -7.42 -8.27
CA TYR A 27 -5.41 -8.28 -7.28
C TYR A 27 -5.37 -9.76 -7.67
N GLU A 28 -6.51 -10.39 -7.99
CA GLU A 28 -6.55 -11.83 -8.31
C GLU A 28 -6.13 -12.15 -9.75
N ASN A 29 -6.00 -11.13 -10.61
CA ASN A 29 -5.41 -11.29 -11.93
C ASN A 29 -3.91 -11.00 -11.93
N HIS A 30 -3.30 -10.80 -10.75
CA HIS A 30 -1.86 -10.60 -10.56
C HIS A 30 -1.27 -9.49 -11.44
N ARG A 31 -2.01 -8.39 -11.61
CA ARG A 31 -1.63 -7.34 -12.56
C ARG A 31 -2.00 -5.93 -12.09
N VAL A 32 -1.35 -4.95 -12.70
CA VAL A 32 -1.78 -3.55 -12.62
C VAL A 32 -2.21 -3.08 -14.00
N LEU A 33 -3.38 -2.45 -14.07
CA LEU A 33 -3.94 -1.87 -15.30
C LEU A 33 -3.78 -0.35 -15.27
N ILE A 34 -3.34 0.22 -16.39
CA ILE A 34 -3.18 1.66 -16.58
C ILE A 34 -4.14 2.11 -17.68
N TYR A 35 -4.92 3.13 -17.38
CA TYR A 35 -5.70 3.89 -18.34
C TYR A 35 -5.04 5.26 -18.54
N ASN A 36 -4.64 5.55 -19.77
CA ASN A 36 -3.97 6.78 -20.16
C ASN A 36 -4.90 8.01 -20.10
N SER A 37 -6.21 7.77 -20.01
CA SER A 37 -7.24 8.78 -19.74
C SER A 37 -8.24 8.25 -18.72
N ILE A 38 -8.91 9.14 -17.98
CA ILE A 38 -10.03 8.73 -17.12
C ILE A 38 -11.16 8.18 -18.01
N PRO A 39 -11.59 6.93 -17.81
CA PRO A 39 -12.69 6.35 -18.59
C PRO A 39 -13.96 7.21 -18.52
N THR A 40 -14.53 7.53 -19.68
CA THR A 40 -15.80 8.28 -19.81
C THR A 40 -16.96 7.41 -20.29
N THR A 41 -16.69 6.15 -20.61
CA THR A 41 -17.67 5.16 -21.05
C THR A 41 -17.59 3.91 -20.18
N ASN A 42 -18.74 3.26 -19.99
CA ASN A 42 -18.79 1.97 -19.30
C ASN A 42 -17.92 0.93 -20.03
N ASN A 43 -17.33 0.00 -19.27
CA ASN A 43 -16.58 -1.14 -19.80
C ASN A 43 -15.37 -0.75 -20.68
N ALA A 44 -14.75 0.40 -20.39
CA ALA A 44 -13.53 0.83 -21.08
C ALA A 44 -12.38 -0.15 -20.85
N SER A 45 -11.59 -0.39 -21.90
CA SER A 45 -10.36 -1.18 -21.82
C SER A 45 -9.21 -0.34 -21.28
N ALA A 46 -8.35 -0.97 -20.48
CA ALA A 46 -7.06 -0.42 -20.10
C ALA A 46 -6.12 -0.35 -21.31
N ASP A 47 -5.20 0.61 -21.27
CA ASP A 47 -4.23 0.86 -22.33
C ASP A 47 -2.93 0.08 -22.13
N VAL A 48 -2.54 -0.15 -20.88
CA VAL A 48 -1.31 -0.86 -20.50
C VAL A 48 -1.58 -1.84 -19.36
N VAL A 49 -0.96 -3.02 -19.42
CA VAL A 49 -0.93 -4.00 -18.33
C VAL A 49 0.50 -4.22 -17.84
N ILE A 50 0.67 -4.22 -16.52
CA ILE A 50 1.91 -4.52 -15.80
C ILE A 50 1.75 -5.83 -15.06
N GLY A 51 2.81 -6.65 -15.03
CA GLY A 51 2.76 -8.03 -14.52
C GLY A 51 2.60 -9.08 -15.63
N HIS A 52 2.13 -8.67 -16.82
CA HIS A 52 1.80 -9.57 -17.93
C HIS A 52 2.12 -8.96 -19.30
N ALA A 53 2.43 -9.84 -20.27
CA ALA A 53 2.59 -9.49 -21.69
C ALA A 53 1.28 -9.12 -22.39
N ASP A 54 0.15 -9.63 -21.90
CA ASP A 54 -1.17 -9.47 -22.48
C ASP A 54 -2.26 -9.28 -21.40
N PHE A 55 -3.47 -8.93 -21.84
CA PHE A 55 -4.60 -8.67 -20.95
C PHE A 55 -5.44 -9.91 -20.61
N THR A 56 -5.09 -11.08 -21.13
CA THR A 56 -5.89 -12.31 -21.03
C THR A 56 -5.31 -13.33 -20.05
N SER A 57 -4.03 -13.14 -19.70
CA SER A 57 -3.33 -13.88 -18.66
C SER A 57 -3.67 -13.34 -17.27
N GLY A 58 -3.64 -14.21 -16.27
CA GLY A 58 -3.88 -13.84 -14.87
C GLY A 58 -3.26 -14.82 -13.88
N SER A 59 -2.17 -15.49 -14.24
CA SER A 59 -1.40 -16.34 -13.32
C SER A 59 -0.36 -15.51 -12.57
N ALA A 60 -0.14 -15.79 -11.29
CA ALA A 60 0.98 -15.25 -10.54
C ALA A 60 2.32 -15.50 -11.24
N ASP A 61 3.19 -14.49 -11.21
CA ASP A 61 4.58 -14.55 -11.68
C ASP A 61 4.81 -15.33 -12.99
N PRO A 62 4.21 -14.89 -14.11
CA PRO A 62 4.28 -15.63 -15.36
C PRO A 62 5.72 -15.73 -15.87
N GLY A 63 6.24 -16.95 -15.91
CA GLY A 63 7.64 -17.22 -16.30
C GLY A 63 8.65 -17.14 -15.15
N GLY A 64 8.19 -17.03 -13.91
CA GLY A 64 9.02 -16.90 -12.70
C GLY A 64 9.06 -15.48 -12.16
N ILE A 65 9.41 -15.34 -10.88
CA ILE A 65 9.48 -14.05 -10.18
C ILE A 65 10.54 -13.18 -10.86
N GLY A 66 10.16 -11.97 -11.29
CA GLY A 66 11.05 -11.04 -11.99
C GLY A 66 10.64 -9.59 -11.80
N ALA A 67 11.37 -8.67 -12.45
CA ALA A 67 11.13 -7.23 -12.35
C ALA A 67 9.82 -6.77 -13.02
N ASN A 68 9.28 -7.59 -13.91
CA ASN A 68 8.08 -7.32 -14.71
C ASN A 68 6.88 -8.19 -14.34
N THR A 69 7.01 -9.02 -13.29
CA THR A 69 5.95 -9.91 -12.83
C THR A 69 5.40 -9.46 -11.48
N LEU A 70 4.19 -9.91 -11.15
CA LEU A 70 3.50 -9.57 -9.91
C LEU A 70 2.82 -10.80 -9.33
N ASP A 71 2.62 -10.77 -8.01
CA ASP A 71 1.81 -11.74 -7.27
C ASP A 71 0.91 -11.01 -6.25
N TYR A 72 -0.39 -10.98 -6.56
CA TYR A 72 -1.42 -10.34 -5.74
C TYR A 72 -1.11 -8.86 -5.39
N PRO A 73 -0.90 -7.97 -6.38
CA PRO A 73 -0.58 -6.58 -6.12
C PRO A 73 -1.72 -5.92 -5.34
N ASN A 74 -1.43 -5.39 -4.15
CA ASN A 74 -2.46 -4.87 -3.24
C ASN A 74 -2.77 -3.40 -3.50
N ALA A 75 -1.75 -2.62 -3.83
CA ALA A 75 -1.85 -1.18 -4.00
C ALA A 75 -1.00 -0.71 -5.18
N VAL A 76 -1.49 0.36 -5.81
CA VAL A 76 -0.78 1.10 -6.86
C VAL A 76 -0.89 2.59 -6.54
N PHE A 77 0.21 3.32 -6.72
CA PHE A 77 0.27 4.76 -6.52
C PHE A 77 1.16 5.40 -7.59
N SER A 78 0.88 6.66 -7.94
CA SER A 78 1.73 7.45 -8.81
C SER A 78 1.87 8.89 -8.31
N ASP A 79 3.09 9.41 -8.30
CA ASP A 79 3.38 10.82 -8.05
C ASP A 79 3.28 11.68 -9.33
N GLY A 80 2.72 11.12 -10.41
CA GLY A 80 2.59 11.72 -11.73
C GLY A 80 3.81 11.52 -12.64
N LYS A 81 4.97 11.13 -12.10
CA LYS A 81 6.20 10.83 -12.84
C LYS A 81 6.57 9.35 -12.78
N ARG A 82 6.41 8.74 -11.61
CA ARG A 82 6.76 7.36 -11.27
C ARG A 82 5.51 6.55 -11.00
N LEU A 83 5.65 5.23 -11.08
CA LEU A 83 4.64 4.27 -10.62
C LEU A 83 5.23 3.45 -9.48
N PHE A 84 4.42 3.19 -8.45
CA PHE A 84 4.77 2.38 -7.30
C PHE A 84 3.73 1.28 -7.15
N VAL A 85 4.18 0.04 -6.96
CA VAL A 85 3.29 -1.11 -6.82
C VAL A 85 3.68 -1.89 -5.57
N ALA A 86 2.72 -2.09 -4.65
CA ALA A 86 2.89 -3.01 -3.53
C ALA A 86 2.55 -4.43 -4.01
N ASP A 87 3.60 -5.20 -4.29
CA ASP A 87 3.54 -6.56 -4.79
C ASP A 87 3.52 -7.54 -3.61
N ARG A 88 2.31 -7.78 -3.10
CA ARG A 88 2.07 -8.22 -1.72
C ARG A 88 2.66 -9.59 -1.44
N TYR A 89 2.36 -10.57 -2.27
CA TYR A 89 2.80 -11.95 -2.02
C TYR A 89 4.29 -12.11 -2.33
N ASN A 90 4.86 -11.22 -3.15
CA ASN A 90 6.29 -11.14 -3.35
C ASN A 90 7.04 -10.33 -2.28
N ASN A 91 6.36 -9.89 -1.23
CA ASN A 91 6.94 -9.19 -0.07
C ASN A 91 7.83 -8.00 -0.47
N ARG A 92 7.40 -7.26 -1.50
CA ARG A 92 8.17 -6.17 -2.09
C ARG A 92 7.31 -4.99 -2.53
N VAL A 93 7.96 -3.85 -2.72
CA VAL A 93 7.42 -2.75 -3.49
C VAL A 93 8.31 -2.54 -4.72
N LEU A 94 7.67 -2.44 -5.89
CA LEU A 94 8.32 -2.14 -7.15
C LEU A 94 8.17 -0.66 -7.48
N ILE A 95 9.25 -0.03 -7.93
CA ILE A 95 9.28 1.37 -8.36
C ILE A 95 9.67 1.41 -9.84
N TYR A 96 8.85 2.12 -10.62
CA TYR A 96 9.12 2.47 -12.00
C TYR A 96 9.47 3.96 -12.05
N ASN A 97 10.67 4.29 -12.51
CA ASN A 97 11.19 5.65 -12.60
C ASN A 97 10.45 6.51 -13.64
N SER A 98 9.70 5.86 -14.54
CA SER A 98 8.75 6.48 -15.44
C SER A 98 7.45 5.68 -15.44
N ILE A 99 6.33 6.34 -15.75
CA ILE A 99 5.06 5.64 -15.89
C ILE A 99 5.10 4.77 -17.15
N PRO A 100 4.89 3.45 -17.05
CA PRO A 100 4.95 2.56 -18.19
C PRO A 100 4.00 2.94 -19.32
N THR A 101 4.48 2.85 -20.56
CA THR A 101 3.70 3.11 -21.78
C THR A 101 3.52 1.87 -22.66
N THR A 102 4.08 0.74 -22.25
CA THR A 102 4.00 -0.55 -22.94
C THR A 102 3.71 -1.66 -21.94
N ASN A 103 3.04 -2.71 -22.38
CA ASN A 103 2.75 -3.87 -21.55
C ASN A 103 4.03 -4.50 -20.99
N ASN A 104 3.91 -5.12 -19.82
CA ASN A 104 4.95 -5.91 -19.18
C ASN A 104 6.26 -5.17 -18.92
N ALA A 105 6.19 -3.86 -18.68
CA ALA A 105 7.38 -3.09 -18.33
C ALA A 105 8.02 -3.65 -17.05
N SER A 106 9.36 -3.65 -17.03
CA SER A 106 10.14 -3.99 -15.84
C SER A 106 10.25 -2.81 -14.90
N ALA A 107 10.18 -3.08 -13.61
CA ALA A 107 10.49 -2.11 -12.56
C ALA A 107 11.99 -1.79 -12.56
N ASP A 108 12.32 -0.56 -12.15
CA ASP A 108 13.69 -0.06 -12.06
C ASP A 108 14.32 -0.33 -10.69
N VAL A 109 13.49 -0.33 -9.63
CA VAL A 109 13.93 -0.54 -8.25
C VAL A 109 12.98 -1.50 -7.53
N VAL A 110 13.55 -2.40 -6.74
CA VAL A 110 12.83 -3.25 -5.77
C VAL A 110 13.26 -2.92 -4.35
N ILE A 111 12.29 -2.76 -3.47
CA ILE A 111 12.47 -2.53 -2.03
C ILE A 111 11.69 -3.58 -1.25
N GLY A 112 12.18 -3.96 -0.07
CA GLY A 112 11.69 -5.10 0.70
C GLY A 112 12.42 -6.41 0.40
N GLN A 113 13.12 -6.49 -0.73
CA GLN A 113 13.87 -7.65 -1.21
C GLN A 113 15.26 -7.24 -1.71
N ALA A 114 16.22 -8.16 -1.62
CA ALA A 114 17.59 -7.96 -2.09
C ALA A 114 17.70 -7.79 -3.61
N ASN A 115 16.80 -8.42 -4.37
CA ASN A 115 16.79 -8.46 -5.82
C ASN A 115 15.36 -8.73 -6.34
N PHE A 116 15.20 -8.76 -7.67
CA PHE A 116 13.88 -8.94 -8.32
C PHE A 116 13.38 -10.38 -8.37
N THR A 117 14.19 -11.36 -7.93
CA THR A 117 13.90 -12.80 -8.06
C THR A 117 13.67 -13.48 -6.70
N SER A 118 13.89 -12.77 -5.60
CA SER A 118 13.62 -13.22 -4.23
C SER A 118 12.25 -12.71 -3.76
N ASN A 119 11.57 -13.49 -2.95
CA ASN A 119 10.24 -13.14 -2.44
C ASN A 119 9.94 -13.62 -1.02
N ASP A 120 10.90 -14.19 -0.29
CA ASP A 120 10.65 -14.69 1.06
C ASP A 120 10.20 -13.55 2.00
N PRO A 121 9.20 -13.78 2.87
CA PRO A 121 8.84 -12.82 3.90
C PRO A 121 10.06 -12.45 4.72
N ASN A 122 10.26 -11.15 4.94
CA ASN A 122 11.44 -10.63 5.62
C ASN A 122 12.78 -11.10 5.04
N GLN A 123 12.83 -11.39 3.73
CA GLN A 123 14.01 -11.93 3.03
C GLN A 123 14.47 -13.30 3.57
N GLY A 124 13.59 -14.05 4.22
CA GLY A 124 13.91 -15.34 4.85
C GLY A 124 14.58 -15.21 6.22
N GLU A 125 14.71 -13.99 6.74
CA GLU A 125 15.40 -13.66 7.98
C GLU A 125 14.42 -13.05 9.00
N GLY A 126 14.93 -12.25 9.94
CA GLY A 126 14.12 -11.43 10.84
C GLY A 126 13.66 -10.12 10.21
N VAL A 127 12.74 -9.43 10.89
CA VAL A 127 12.32 -8.09 10.49
C VAL A 127 13.51 -7.12 10.53
N GLY A 128 13.62 -6.27 9.51
CA GLY A 128 14.66 -5.25 9.40
C GLY A 128 14.15 -4.00 8.69
N ALA A 129 15.00 -2.98 8.58
CA ALA A 129 14.62 -1.68 7.99
C ALA A 129 14.33 -1.75 6.48
N ASN A 130 14.79 -2.81 5.81
CA ASN A 130 14.72 -3.03 4.37
C ASN A 130 13.88 -4.26 3.98
N THR A 131 13.12 -4.83 4.92
CA THR A 131 12.37 -6.07 4.73
C THR A 131 10.87 -5.84 4.88
N PHE A 132 10.03 -6.60 4.17
CA PHE A 132 8.58 -6.55 4.32
C PHE A 132 7.97 -7.95 4.52
N ASN A 133 6.75 -7.98 5.06
CA ASN A 133 5.87 -9.13 5.11
C ASN A 133 4.43 -8.71 4.74
N TYR A 134 4.04 -9.04 3.51
CA TYR A 134 2.78 -8.64 2.88
C TYR A 134 2.51 -7.13 2.95
N PRO A 135 3.32 -6.30 2.27
CA PRO A 135 3.05 -4.87 2.20
C PRO A 135 1.67 -4.61 1.57
N SER A 136 0.85 -3.79 2.24
CA SER A 136 -0.55 -3.56 1.87
C SER A 136 -0.77 -2.21 1.18
N SER A 137 0.10 -1.23 1.40
CA SER A 137 0.00 0.05 0.72
C SER A 137 1.36 0.69 0.46
N VAL A 138 1.39 1.53 -0.57
CA VAL A 138 2.51 2.39 -0.93
C VAL A 138 1.95 3.78 -1.28
N PHE A 139 2.54 4.83 -0.71
CA PHE A 139 2.15 6.22 -0.94
C PHE A 139 3.39 7.11 -0.96
N SER A 140 3.35 8.21 -1.73
CA SER A 140 4.39 9.24 -1.70
C SER A 140 3.80 10.64 -1.68
N ASP A 141 4.40 11.53 -0.89
CA ASP A 141 4.14 12.97 -0.92
C ASP A 141 5.01 13.71 -1.97
N GLY A 142 5.66 12.97 -2.86
CA GLY A 142 6.63 13.46 -3.85
C GLY A 142 8.06 13.61 -3.34
N LYS A 143 8.27 13.55 -2.01
CA LYS A 143 9.60 13.59 -1.37
C LYS A 143 9.92 12.28 -0.66
N ARG A 144 8.98 11.79 0.14
CA ARG A 144 9.06 10.61 0.99
C ARG A 144 8.25 9.47 0.42
N LEU A 145 8.59 8.25 0.82
CA LEU A 145 7.80 7.05 0.54
C LEU A 145 7.30 6.47 1.86
N PHE A 146 6.03 6.09 1.89
CA PHE A 146 5.36 5.48 3.04
C PHE A 146 4.88 4.11 2.61
N ILE A 147 5.26 3.07 3.35
CA ILE A 147 4.88 1.70 3.06
C ILE A 147 4.25 1.10 4.30
N THR A 148 3.05 0.55 4.13
CA THR A 148 2.41 -0.22 5.19
C THR A 148 2.85 -1.67 5.10
N ASP A 149 3.61 -2.12 6.09
CA ASP A 149 4.15 -3.47 6.20
C ASP A 149 3.26 -4.29 7.13
N ARG A 150 2.19 -4.84 6.54
CA ARG A 150 0.98 -5.23 7.25
C ARG A 150 1.23 -6.28 8.32
N ILE A 151 1.89 -7.38 7.96
CA ILE A 151 2.04 -8.51 8.90
C ILE A 151 3.07 -8.21 9.98
N ASN A 152 3.99 -7.29 9.72
CA ASN A 152 4.94 -6.80 10.71
C ASN A 152 4.39 -5.64 11.57
N ASN A 153 3.08 -5.36 11.50
CA ASN A 153 2.39 -4.36 12.33
C ASN A 153 3.08 -2.99 12.34
N ARG A 154 3.52 -2.53 11.17
CA ARG A 154 4.30 -1.28 11.08
C ARG A 154 4.04 -0.49 9.80
N VAL A 155 4.38 0.78 9.85
CA VAL A 155 4.54 1.64 8.66
C VAL A 155 5.99 2.10 8.60
N LEU A 156 6.61 1.95 7.43
CA LEU A 156 7.98 2.35 7.16
C LEU A 156 7.99 3.65 6.35
N ILE A 157 8.80 4.61 6.77
CA ILE A 157 8.97 5.90 6.10
C ILE A 157 10.40 6.01 5.58
N TYR A 158 10.51 6.31 4.28
CA TYR A 158 11.75 6.67 3.62
C TYR A 158 11.77 8.19 3.42
N ASN A 159 12.85 8.84 3.87
CA ASN A 159 13.01 10.29 3.80
C ASN A 159 13.23 10.80 2.37
N SER A 160 13.61 9.90 1.46
CA SER A 160 13.69 10.12 0.02
C SER A 160 13.10 8.90 -0.71
N ILE A 161 12.69 9.09 -1.97
CA ILE A 161 12.30 7.95 -2.80
C ILE A 161 13.54 7.11 -3.14
N PRO A 162 13.53 5.80 -2.85
CA PRO A 162 14.64 4.91 -3.15
C PRO A 162 15.03 4.92 -4.63
N THR A 163 16.34 4.96 -4.91
CA THR A 163 16.92 4.88 -6.26
C THR A 163 17.78 3.65 -6.47
N THR A 164 17.91 2.80 -5.44
CA THR A 164 18.70 1.56 -5.46
C THR A 164 17.89 0.45 -4.80
N ASN A 165 18.14 -0.78 -5.23
CA ASN A 165 17.48 -1.95 -4.66
C ASN A 165 17.76 -2.09 -3.17
N ASN A 166 16.80 -2.69 -2.47
CA ASN A 166 16.90 -3.07 -1.06
C ASN A 166 17.21 -1.91 -0.10
N ALA A 167 16.78 -0.68 -0.44
CA ALA A 167 16.97 0.47 0.43
C ALA A 167 16.31 0.28 1.80
N SER A 168 16.98 0.76 2.84
CA SER A 168 16.46 0.78 4.22
C SER A 168 15.60 2.01 4.48
N ALA A 169 14.51 1.81 5.22
CA ALA A 169 13.68 2.88 5.74
C ALA A 169 14.43 3.72 6.79
N ASN A 170 13.97 4.94 7.00
CA ASN A 170 14.55 5.88 7.97
C ASN A 170 13.78 5.93 9.28
N VAL A 171 12.47 5.67 9.24
CA VAL A 171 11.58 5.70 10.40
C VAL A 171 10.63 4.50 10.36
N VAL A 172 10.36 3.91 11.52
CA VAL A 172 9.31 2.90 11.72
C VAL A 172 8.25 3.40 12.70
N ILE A 173 7.00 3.28 12.30
CA ILE A 173 5.80 3.60 13.09
C ILE A 173 5.12 2.31 13.50
N GLY A 174 4.59 2.28 14.72
CA GLY A 174 4.00 1.07 15.30
C GLY A 174 4.99 0.25 16.13
N GLN A 175 6.30 0.58 16.10
CA GLN A 175 7.37 -0.21 16.72
C GLN A 175 8.46 0.68 17.33
N PRO A 176 9.15 0.20 18.39
CA PRO A 176 10.26 0.92 19.01
C PRO A 176 11.51 1.00 18.11
N ASP A 177 11.72 -0.02 17.28
CA ASP A 177 12.87 -0.18 16.40
C ASP A 177 12.51 -1.04 15.17
N PHE A 178 13.48 -1.23 14.28
CA PHE A 178 13.30 -2.01 13.05
C PHE A 178 13.31 -3.53 13.26
N LEU A 179 13.61 -4.01 14.47
CA LEU A 179 13.76 -5.42 14.84
C LEU A 179 12.53 -5.97 15.58
N SER A 180 11.58 -5.10 15.92
CA SER A 180 10.32 -5.42 16.60
C SER A 180 9.15 -5.43 15.62
N ASN A 181 8.14 -6.27 15.88
CA ASN A 181 6.92 -6.35 15.07
C ASN A 181 5.65 -6.72 15.88
N ASP A 182 5.68 -6.57 17.20
CA ASP A 182 4.54 -6.90 18.07
C ASP A 182 3.37 -5.95 17.82
N SER A 183 2.17 -6.51 17.68
CA SER A 183 0.94 -5.71 17.61
C SER A 183 0.56 -5.13 18.98
N GLY A 184 -0.35 -4.17 18.98
CA GLY A 184 -0.90 -3.60 20.21
C GLY A 184 -1.88 -2.48 19.93
N ILE A 185 -2.48 -1.97 21.01
CA ILE A 185 -3.56 -0.98 20.92
C ILE A 185 -3.13 0.42 21.32
N THR A 186 -1.95 0.65 21.92
CA THR A 186 -1.53 1.99 22.39
C THR A 186 -1.33 2.97 21.22
N ALA A 187 -1.03 4.23 21.52
CA ALA A 187 -0.81 5.28 20.52
C ALA A 187 0.46 5.03 19.67
N GLU A 188 1.39 4.21 20.15
CA GLU A 188 2.67 3.86 19.51
C GLU A 188 2.58 2.52 18.76
N LYS A 189 1.46 1.79 18.88
CA LYS A 189 1.29 0.43 18.37
C LYS A 189 0.24 0.36 17.25
N LEU A 190 0.43 -0.59 16.37
CA LEU A 190 -0.46 -0.91 15.26
C LEU A 190 -0.84 -2.40 15.32
N ASP A 191 -1.94 -2.78 14.69
CA ASP A 191 -2.34 -4.15 14.44
C ASP A 191 -2.85 -4.30 12.99
N ARG A 192 -2.04 -5.00 12.19
CA ARG A 192 -2.23 -5.22 10.74
C ARG A 192 -2.71 -3.99 9.97
N PRO A 193 -1.96 -2.85 10.01
CA PRO A 193 -2.36 -1.64 9.32
C PRO A 193 -2.54 -1.91 7.81
N ARG A 194 -3.50 -1.22 7.19
CA ARG A 194 -3.86 -1.46 5.78
C ARG A 194 -3.46 -0.34 4.81
N ASN A 195 -3.45 0.91 5.26
CA ASN A 195 -3.19 2.06 4.42
C ASN A 195 -2.53 3.17 5.22
N ALA A 196 -1.56 3.85 4.61
CA ALA A 196 -0.93 5.04 5.17
C ALA A 196 -0.83 6.12 4.08
N VAL A 197 -1.36 7.31 4.36
CA VAL A 197 -1.35 8.45 3.43
C VAL A 197 -1.03 9.74 4.17
N SER A 198 -0.57 10.75 3.42
CA SER A 198 -0.23 12.06 3.99
C SER A 198 -0.82 13.20 3.18
N ASP A 199 -1.18 14.29 3.84
CA ASP A 199 -1.51 15.57 3.21
C ASP A 199 -0.28 16.51 3.10
N GLY A 200 0.92 15.96 3.28
CA GLY A 200 2.19 16.69 3.31
C GLY A 200 2.53 17.31 4.67
N LYS A 201 1.58 17.37 5.61
CA LYS A 201 1.79 17.86 6.98
C LYS A 201 1.56 16.77 8.01
N ARG A 202 0.46 16.04 7.87
CA ARG A 202 -0.03 14.98 8.75
C ARG A 202 0.16 13.61 8.11
N LEU A 203 0.22 12.58 8.94
CA LEU A 203 0.17 11.18 8.52
C LEU A 203 -1.12 10.54 9.05
N PHE A 204 -1.82 9.81 8.20
CA PHE A 204 -3.03 9.07 8.54
C PHE A 204 -2.78 7.59 8.30
N ILE A 205 -3.09 6.74 9.28
CA ILE A 205 -2.88 5.30 9.18
C ILE A 205 -4.20 4.59 9.50
N SER A 206 -4.66 3.73 8.60
CA SER A 206 -5.77 2.81 8.90
C SER A 206 -5.21 1.62 9.66
N ASP A 207 -5.42 1.63 10.97
CA ASP A 207 -4.98 0.57 11.89
C ASP A 207 -6.08 -0.48 11.97
N ARG A 208 -6.08 -1.38 10.96
CA ARG A 208 -7.27 -2.11 10.52
C ARG A 208 -7.85 -2.99 11.61
N ASP A 209 -7.02 -3.85 12.20
CA ASP A 209 -7.48 -4.87 13.14
C ASP A 209 -7.74 -4.25 14.54
N ASN A 210 -7.36 -2.98 14.73
CA ASN A 210 -7.79 -2.16 15.86
C ASN A 210 -9.03 -1.29 15.56
N HIS A 211 -9.63 -1.45 14.38
CA HIS A 211 -10.83 -0.74 13.92
C HIS A 211 -10.76 0.78 14.13
N ARG A 212 -9.61 1.37 13.80
CA ARG A 212 -9.36 2.80 14.02
C ARG A 212 -8.51 3.43 12.93
N VAL A 213 -8.57 4.75 12.86
CA VAL A 213 -7.60 5.55 12.10
C VAL A 213 -6.79 6.38 13.08
N LEU A 214 -5.46 6.27 13.00
CA LEU A 214 -4.52 7.08 13.75
C LEU A 214 -4.08 8.28 12.92
N ILE A 215 -4.01 9.44 13.56
CA ILE A 215 -3.53 10.69 12.95
C ILE A 215 -2.32 11.18 13.73
N TYR A 216 -1.26 11.49 12.99
CA TYR A 216 -0.11 12.22 13.46
C TYR A 216 -0.18 13.64 12.91
N ASN A 217 -0.21 14.64 13.79
CA ASN A 217 -0.32 16.05 13.44
C ASN A 217 0.91 16.59 12.71
N SER A 218 2.03 15.90 12.85
CA SER A 218 3.23 16.06 12.04
C SER A 218 3.71 14.71 11.56
N ILE A 219 4.32 14.66 10.36
CA ILE A 219 4.93 13.42 9.88
C ILE A 219 6.12 13.06 10.78
N PRO A 220 6.11 11.87 11.40
CA PRO A 220 7.17 11.47 12.31
C PRO A 220 8.56 11.47 11.67
N THR A 221 9.57 11.83 12.46
CA THR A 221 11.00 11.82 12.08
C THR A 221 11.84 10.85 12.90
N GLU A 222 11.23 10.19 13.89
CA GLU A 222 11.87 9.24 14.80
C GLU A 222 10.95 8.03 15.00
N ASN A 223 11.55 6.90 15.36
CA ASN A 223 10.82 5.67 15.63
C ASN A 223 9.90 5.82 16.84
N ASN A 224 8.94 4.90 16.99
CA ASN A 224 8.07 4.84 18.16
C ASN A 224 7.21 6.10 18.40
N ALA A 225 6.95 6.90 17.37
CA ALA A 225 6.10 8.07 17.51
C ALA A 225 4.69 7.67 17.96
N SER A 226 4.18 8.37 18.97
CA SER A 226 2.79 8.27 19.42
C SER A 226 1.85 9.04 18.47
N ALA A 227 0.71 8.45 18.14
CA ALA A 227 -0.32 9.15 17.39
C ALA A 227 -0.99 10.24 18.26
N ASP A 228 -1.37 11.35 17.65
CA ASP A 228 -2.01 12.47 18.35
C ASP A 228 -3.53 12.32 18.46
N VAL A 229 -4.15 11.67 17.48
CA VAL A 229 -5.61 11.52 17.40
C VAL A 229 -5.97 10.10 16.99
N VAL A 230 -7.07 9.60 17.55
CA VAL A 230 -7.72 8.36 17.13
C VAL A 230 -9.14 8.66 16.64
N ILE A 231 -9.49 8.12 15.48
CA ILE A 231 -10.87 8.12 14.93
C ILE A 231 -11.38 6.68 14.93
N GLY A 232 -12.66 6.49 15.22
CA GLY A 232 -13.33 5.19 15.24
C GLY A 232 -13.35 4.53 16.60
N GLN A 233 -12.52 4.98 17.54
CA GLN A 233 -12.42 4.48 18.91
C GLN A 233 -12.53 5.61 19.94
N ALA A 234 -12.93 5.26 21.16
CA ALA A 234 -13.08 6.22 22.26
C ALA A 234 -11.73 6.72 22.79
N ASN A 235 -10.68 5.89 22.70
CA ASN A 235 -9.33 6.18 23.19
C ASN A 235 -8.28 5.26 22.52
N PHE A 236 -7.01 5.43 22.89
CA PHE A 236 -5.89 4.61 22.43
C PHE A 236 -5.76 3.27 23.17
N THR A 237 -6.78 2.82 23.89
CA THR A 237 -6.74 1.57 24.67
C THR A 237 -8.02 0.75 24.48
N SER A 238 -8.82 1.07 23.47
CA SER A 238 -9.99 0.30 23.05
C SER A 238 -9.86 -0.09 21.58
N ASN A 239 -10.38 -1.26 21.22
CA ASN A 239 -10.38 -1.76 19.86
C ASN A 239 -11.60 -2.62 19.55
N ASP A 240 -12.73 -2.46 20.25
CA ASP A 240 -13.94 -3.18 19.88
C ASP A 240 -14.47 -2.66 18.53
N PRO A 241 -14.88 -3.53 17.59
CA PRO A 241 -15.52 -3.13 16.35
C PRO A 241 -16.71 -2.21 16.65
N ASN A 242 -16.80 -1.06 15.96
CA ASN A 242 -17.85 -0.07 16.21
C ASN A 242 -18.00 0.33 17.68
N GLN A 243 -16.90 0.35 18.44
CA GLN A 243 -16.87 0.62 19.89
C GLN A 243 -17.81 -0.30 20.70
N GLY A 244 -18.04 -1.53 20.21
CA GLY A 244 -18.95 -2.51 20.82
C GLY A 244 -20.43 -2.28 20.53
N GLY A 245 -20.78 -1.30 19.68
CA GLY A 245 -22.15 -0.90 19.36
C GLY A 245 -22.58 -1.12 17.92
N ASN A 246 -23.76 -0.60 17.59
CA ASN A 246 -24.24 -0.50 16.20
C ASN A 246 -23.53 0.63 15.46
N PRO A 247 -23.32 0.55 14.13
CA PRO A 247 -22.66 1.59 13.35
C PRO A 247 -23.22 2.99 13.60
N GLY A 248 -22.31 3.95 13.79
CA GLY A 248 -22.60 5.33 14.13
C GLY A 248 -21.56 6.30 13.56
N PRO A 249 -21.77 7.62 13.65
CA PRO A 249 -20.96 8.63 12.94
C PRO A 249 -19.49 8.70 13.36
N ASN A 250 -19.12 8.13 14.52
CA ASN A 250 -17.77 8.11 15.06
C ASN A 250 -17.23 6.67 15.26
N MET A 251 -17.88 5.68 14.65
CA MET A 251 -17.58 4.26 14.77
C MET A 251 -17.04 3.75 13.43
N ILE A 252 -16.02 2.92 13.49
CA ILE A 252 -15.35 2.34 12.32
C ILE A 252 -15.16 0.83 12.58
N LYS A 253 -15.19 0.02 11.52
CA LYS A 253 -14.86 -1.40 11.56
C LYS A 253 -14.05 -1.85 10.34
N ASP A 254 -12.79 -2.15 10.60
CA ASP A 254 -11.81 -2.55 9.58
C ASP A 254 -11.60 -1.44 8.54
N PRO A 255 -11.05 -0.26 8.89
CA PRO A 255 -10.76 0.75 7.89
C PRO A 255 -9.72 0.22 6.90
N ILE A 256 -10.00 0.34 5.60
CA ILE A 256 -9.22 -0.32 4.55
C ILE A 256 -8.51 0.63 3.59
N GLY A 257 -9.02 1.83 3.42
CA GLY A 257 -8.50 2.82 2.50
C GLY A 257 -8.71 4.21 3.07
N ILE A 258 -7.72 5.07 2.93
CA ILE A 258 -7.77 6.47 3.35
C ILE A 258 -7.38 7.33 2.15
N LEU A 259 -8.08 8.44 1.98
CA LEU A 259 -7.70 9.52 1.07
C LEU A 259 -7.82 10.85 1.80
N SER A 260 -6.85 11.74 1.62
CA SER A 260 -6.93 13.12 2.08
C SER A 260 -6.80 14.08 0.91
N ASP A 261 -7.69 15.07 0.82
CA ASP A 261 -7.59 16.18 -0.14
C ASP A 261 -6.97 17.45 0.52
N GLY A 262 -6.40 17.29 1.73
CA GLY A 262 -5.85 18.37 2.54
C GLY A 262 -6.89 19.17 3.34
N LYS A 263 -8.19 19.00 3.05
CA LYS A 263 -9.30 19.60 3.80
C LYS A 263 -10.18 18.54 4.46
N ARG A 264 -10.38 17.42 3.79
CA ARG A 264 -11.25 16.31 4.17
C ARG A 264 -10.44 15.02 4.20
N LEU A 265 -10.83 14.14 5.12
CA LEU A 265 -10.36 12.77 5.21
C LEU A 265 -11.51 11.85 4.80
N PHE A 266 -11.28 11.00 3.82
CA PHE A 266 -12.20 9.96 3.40
C PHE A 266 -11.67 8.62 3.90
N ILE A 267 -12.54 7.83 4.51
CA ILE A 267 -12.20 6.52 5.07
C ILE A 267 -13.15 5.50 4.44
N ALA A 268 -12.60 4.50 3.78
CA ALA A 268 -13.34 3.33 3.34
C ALA A 268 -13.42 2.35 4.50
N ASP A 269 -14.64 2.11 4.97
CA ASP A 269 -14.96 1.24 6.10
C ASP A 269 -15.63 -0.05 5.61
N ARG A 270 -15.29 -1.21 6.18
CA ARG A 270 -15.77 -2.52 5.68
C ARG A 270 -16.95 -3.09 6.47
N GLY A 271 -17.45 -2.43 7.53
CA GLY A 271 -18.54 -3.00 8.35
C GLY A 271 -19.37 -2.04 9.20
#